data_AF-A0A928MSW1-F1
#
_entry.id   AF-A0A928MSW1-F1
#
_cell.length_a   1.000
_cell.length_b   1.000
_cell.length_c   1.000
_cell.angle_alpha   90.00
_cell.angle_beta   90.00
_cell.angle_gamma   90.00
#
_symmetry.space_group_name_H-M   'P 1'
#
loop_
_entity.id
_entity.type
_entity.pdbx_description
1 polymer ?
#
loop_
_entity_poly.entity_id
_entity_poly.type
_entity_poly.pdbx_seq_one_letter_code
_entity_poly.pdbx_strand_id
1 'polypeptide(L)' 'MKARVLVVGSANTDITATLPRFPRPGETVSGTSMAFHPGGKGNNQA' A
#
# COMPACT_ATOMS: atom_id res chain seq x y z
N MET A 1 20.32 -23.59 -16.16
CA MET A 1 18.94 -23.05 -16.11
C MET A 1 18.70 -22.46 -14.74
N LYS A 2 18.09 -21.26 -14.61
CA LYS A 2 17.62 -20.74 -13.31
C LYS A 2 16.28 -21.38 -12.93
N ALA A 3 16.07 -21.67 -11.65
CA ALA A 3 14.78 -22.13 -11.15
C ALA A 3 13.71 -21.05 -11.32
N ARG A 4 12.47 -21.46 -11.62
CA ARG A 4 11.30 -20.55 -11.67
C ARG A 4 10.59 -20.58 -10.32
N VAL A 5 10.16 -19.41 -9.85
CA VAL A 5 9.36 -19.25 -8.63
C VAL A 5 7.96 -18.85 -9.02
N LEU A 6 6.95 -19.49 -8.43
CA LEU A 6 5.54 -19.11 -8.55
C LEU A 6 5.10 -18.49 -7.23
N VAL A 7 4.66 -17.23 -7.27
CA VAL A 7 4.05 -16.56 -6.13
C VAL A 7 2.54 -16.54 -6.32
N VAL A 8 1.81 -17.17 -5.41
CA VAL A 8 0.34 -17.10 -5.35
C VAL A 8 -0.04 -16.25 -4.15
N GLY A 9 -0.61 -15.08 -4.40
CA GLY A 9 -0.95 -14.14 -3.33
C GLY A 9 -1.74 -12.94 -3.83
N SER A 10 -2.00 -12.01 -2.91
CA SER A 10 -2.79 -10.80 -3.17
C SER A 10 -2.02 -9.76 -3.99
N ALA A 11 -2.75 -9.07 -4.86
CA ALA A 11 -2.32 -7.82 -5.50
C ALA A 11 -3.34 -6.73 -5.18
N ASN A 12 -2.85 -5.56 -4.75
CA ASN A 12 -3.69 -4.44 -4.30
C ASN A 12 -3.28 -3.16 -5.02
N THR A 13 -4.14 -2.15 -4.94
CA THR A 13 -3.77 -0.75 -5.10
C THR A 13 -3.67 -0.12 -3.71
N ASP A 14 -2.47 0.27 -3.32
CA ASP A 14 -2.22 0.96 -2.07
C ASP A 14 -2.50 2.46 -2.28
N ILE A 15 -3.44 3.00 -1.49
CA ILE A 15 -3.76 4.43 -1.46
C ILE A 15 -3.15 5.00 -0.18
N THR A 16 -2.13 5.83 -0.32
CA THR A 16 -1.40 6.40 0.82
C THR A 16 -1.67 7.89 0.90
N ALA A 17 -2.17 8.35 2.05
CA ALA A 17 -2.28 9.77 2.38
C ALA A 17 -1.17 10.17 3.36
N THR A 18 -0.52 11.31 3.12
CA THR A 18 0.46 11.89 4.05
C THR A 18 -0.22 12.93 4.92
N LEU A 19 -0.04 12.81 6.24
CA LEU A 19 -0.63 13.69 7.25
C LEU A 19 0.44 14.05 8.28
N PRO A 20 0.32 15.20 8.98
CA PRO A 20 1.26 15.58 10.04
C PRO A 20 1.24 14.60 11.23
N ARG A 21 0.14 13.86 11.42
CA ARG A 21 -0.04 12.80 12.42
C ARG A 21 -1.26 11.93 12.08
N PHE A 22 -1.43 10.83 12.80
CA PHE A 22 -2.67 10.04 12.74
C PHE A 22 -3.86 10.81 13.36
N PRO A 23 -5.08 10.61 12.81
CA PRO A 23 -6.31 11.17 13.38
C PRO A 23 -6.69 10.46 14.68
N ARG A 24 -7.36 11.19 15.58
CA ARG A 24 -8.04 10.61 16.75
C ARG A 24 -9.44 10.10 16.37
N PRO A 25 -10.07 9.22 17.16
CA PRO A 25 -11.46 8.83 16.92
C PRO A 25 -12.40 10.04 16.84
N GLY A 26 -13.18 10.12 15.76
CA GLY A 26 -14.12 11.22 15.49
C GLY A 26 -13.50 12.49 14.88
N GLU A 27 -12.19 12.53 14.67
CA GLU A 27 -11.50 13.69 14.11
C GLU A 27 -11.41 13.62 12.57
N THR A 28 -11.53 14.78 11.90
CA THR A 28 -11.14 14.94 10.49
C THR A 28 -9.86 15.76 10.40
N VAL A 29 -8.86 15.29 9.66
CA VAL A 29 -7.55 15.95 9.48
C VAL A 29 -7.25 16.11 8.00
N SER A 30 -6.88 17.31 7.58
CA SER A 30 -6.42 17.57 6.21
C SER A 30 -5.04 16.95 5.97
N GLY A 31 -4.93 16.14 4.92
CA GLY A 31 -3.64 15.63 4.45
C GLY A 31 -2.87 16.64 3.62
N THR A 32 -1.58 16.38 3.44
CA THR A 32 -0.68 17.21 2.61
C THR A 32 -0.49 16.62 1.21
N SER A 33 -0.67 15.31 1.05
CA SER A 33 -0.60 14.63 -0.25
C SER A 33 -1.33 13.29 -0.26
N MET A 34 -1.61 12.78 -1.45
CA MET A 34 -2.16 11.44 -1.70
C MET A 34 -1.43 10.81 -2.87
N ALA A 35 -1.13 9.50 -2.77
CA ALA A 35 -0.46 8.75 -3.82
C ALA A 35 -1.07 7.35 -3.98
N PHE A 36 -0.99 6.83 -5.19
CA PHE A 36 -1.53 5.53 -5.58
C PHE A 36 -0.37 4.66 -6.09
N HIS A 37 -0.20 3.48 -5.50
CA HIS A 37 0.86 2.56 -5.87
C HIS A 37 0.31 1.14 -6.04
N PRO A 38 0.88 0.34 -6.96
CA PRO A 38 0.68 -1.10 -6.90
C PRO A 38 1.27 -1.64 -5.60
N GLY A 39 0.54 -2.55 -4.96
CA GLY A 39 0.91 -3.10 -3.66
C GLY A 39 0.35 -4.50 -3.45
N GLY A 40 0.27 -4.90 -2.18
CA GLY A 40 -0.11 -6.26 -1.80
C GLY A 40 1.11 -7.17 -1.68
N LYS A 41 1.10 -8.00 -0.63
CA LYS A 41 2.27 -8.82 -0.28
C LYS A 41 2.66 -9.82 -1.38
N GLY A 42 1.67 -10.40 -2.07
CA GLY A 42 1.92 -11.31 -3.19
C GLY A 42 2.58 -10.58 -4.35
N ASN A 43 1.99 -9.47 -4.80
CA ASN A 43 2.54 -8.64 -5.87
C ASN A 43 3.96 -8.12 -5.55
N ASN A 44 4.23 -7.71 -4.32
CA ASN A 44 5.54 -7.19 -3.93
C ASN A 44 6.63 -8.28 -3.79
N GLN A 45 6.24 -9.56 -3.69
CA GLN A 45 7.15 -10.70 -3.60
C GLN A 45 7.44 -11.35 -4.97
N ALA A 46 6.59 -11.09 -5.96
CA ALA A 46 6.65 -11.70 -7.30
C ALA A 46 7.75 -11.08 -8.18
#